data_AF-A0A136JB84-F1
#
_entry.id   AF-A0A136JB84-F1
#
_cell.length_a   1.000
_cell.length_b   1.000
_cell.length_c   1.000
_cell.angle_alpha   90.00
_cell.angle_beta   90.00
_cell.angle_gamma   90.00
#
_symmetry.space_group_name_H-M   'P 1'
#
loop_
_entity.id
_entity.type
_entity.pdbx_description
1 polymer ?
#
loop_
_entity_poly.entity_id
_entity_poly.type
_entity_poly.pdbx_seq_one_letter_code
_entity_poly.pdbx_strand_id
1 'polypeptide(L)'
;MAKRRKLQSGKPQQRAQAKPHAKRHHGSSQGPPTAKSNGQPAQAPPKKTQEQHLEPTIPFDPEHKILLVGEGDLSFATSLVDHHFCVDVTATVLEKDLEELSAKYPHVADNIAKIEAEDSRVVYNVDATTMKPFTTSTTATDPTKNNKNSKKGGPGVMDRIIFNFPHVGGKSTDVNRQVRYNQEMLVGFFNHATPSLAPGGAIVVTLFEGEPYTLWNIRDLGRHCGLQVQRSFRFQAAAYPGYHHARTLGVVRNKQTGEVADSAWKGEDRPARSYVFVRKDESSVASTKKRSRGKADDSSDED
;
A
#
# COMPACT_ATOMS: atom_id res chain seq x y z
N MET A 1 18.62 -6.89 -52.24
CA MET A 1 17.57 -6.38 -53.15
C MET A 1 16.38 -7.34 -53.13
N ALA A 2 15.16 -6.81 -53.34
CA ALA A 2 13.85 -7.49 -53.46
C ALA A 2 13.17 -7.87 -52.13
N LYS A 3 11.85 -7.70 -51.93
CA LYS A 3 10.79 -6.88 -52.55
C LYS A 3 9.60 -6.93 -51.57
N ARG A 4 8.94 -5.78 -51.34
CA ARG A 4 7.70 -5.62 -50.54
C ARG A 4 6.55 -6.48 -51.11
N ARG A 5 5.71 -7.05 -50.24
CA ARG A 5 4.40 -7.63 -50.60
C ARG A 5 3.28 -6.89 -49.85
N LYS A 6 2.37 -6.27 -50.62
CA LYS A 6 1.08 -5.70 -50.21
C LYS A 6 0.04 -6.82 -50.16
N LEU A 7 -0.85 -6.78 -49.18
CA LEU A 7 -2.12 -7.52 -49.15
C LEU A 7 -3.25 -6.50 -49.29
N GLN A 8 -4.14 -6.74 -50.25
CA GLN A 8 -5.36 -5.95 -50.49
C GLN A 8 -6.60 -6.81 -50.23
N SER A 9 -7.58 -6.12 -49.68
CA SER A 9 -8.90 -6.53 -49.20
C SER A 9 -9.90 -6.91 -50.30
N GLY A 10 -10.82 -7.83 -49.99
CA GLY A 10 -12.08 -8.03 -50.70
C GLY A 10 -13.20 -8.57 -49.79
N LYS A 11 -14.35 -7.90 -49.80
CA LYS A 11 -15.69 -8.23 -49.25
C LYS A 11 -16.71 -7.84 -50.37
N PRO A 12 -18.04 -8.02 -50.24
CA PRO A 12 -18.86 -9.22 -49.95
C PRO A 12 -20.13 -9.30 -50.89
N GLN A 13 -20.96 -10.35 -50.85
CA GLN A 13 -22.39 -10.36 -51.31
C GLN A 13 -23.06 -11.72 -50.93
N GLN A 14 -24.06 -11.82 -50.04
CA GLN A 14 -25.55 -11.71 -50.20
C GLN A 14 -26.15 -12.62 -51.30
N ARG A 15 -27.32 -13.29 -51.22
CA ARG A 15 -28.38 -13.63 -50.24
C ARG A 15 -29.43 -14.44 -51.05
N ALA A 16 -30.11 -15.47 -50.52
CA ALA A 16 -31.44 -15.90 -51.00
C ALA A 16 -32.17 -16.85 -50.02
N GLN A 17 -33.49 -16.65 -49.87
CA GLN A 17 -34.46 -17.40 -49.06
C GLN A 17 -35.47 -18.13 -49.98
N ALA A 18 -36.07 -19.24 -49.53
CA ALA A 18 -37.53 -19.53 -49.65
C ALA A 18 -37.94 -20.87 -48.98
N LYS A 19 -39.20 -20.91 -48.52
CA LYS A 19 -39.93 -21.90 -47.68
C LYS A 19 -40.66 -23.00 -48.54
N PRO A 20 -41.77 -23.65 -48.10
CA PRO A 20 -42.03 -24.64 -47.03
C PRO A 20 -42.75 -25.92 -47.57
N HIS A 21 -42.95 -26.97 -46.74
CA HIS A 21 -44.04 -27.94 -46.95
C HIS A 21 -44.62 -28.48 -45.63
N ALA A 22 -45.94 -28.69 -45.64
CA ALA A 22 -46.83 -28.97 -44.51
C ALA A 22 -47.62 -30.28 -44.69
N LYS A 23 -48.42 -30.62 -43.64
CA LYS A 23 -49.56 -31.60 -43.52
C LYS A 23 -49.16 -32.98 -42.94
N ARG A 24 -49.91 -33.64 -42.03
CA ARG A 24 -51.37 -33.66 -41.68
C ARG A 24 -51.59 -34.33 -40.29
N HIS A 25 -52.36 -33.72 -39.38
CA HIS A 25 -53.69 -34.11 -38.84
C HIS A 25 -53.95 -35.56 -38.34
N HIS A 26 -54.28 -35.69 -37.04
CA HIS A 26 -55.57 -36.20 -36.55
C HIS A 26 -55.83 -35.74 -35.11
N GLY A 27 -57.09 -35.52 -34.75
CA GLY A 27 -57.49 -35.00 -33.45
C GLY A 27 -58.81 -35.59 -32.95
N SER A 28 -59.05 -35.41 -31.64
CA SER A 28 -60.34 -35.35 -30.93
C SER A 28 -60.03 -34.99 -29.46
N SER A 29 -60.40 -33.78 -28.99
CA SER A 29 -61.47 -33.47 -27.99
C SER A 29 -61.39 -34.23 -26.66
N GLN A 30 -61.54 -33.70 -25.44
CA GLN A 30 -61.72 -32.37 -24.84
C GLN A 30 -61.51 -32.57 -23.30
N GLY A 31 -61.03 -31.56 -22.56
CA GLY A 31 -61.01 -31.54 -21.08
C GLY A 31 -60.32 -30.27 -20.55
N PRO A 32 -60.80 -29.64 -19.46
CA PRO A 32 -60.56 -28.22 -19.14
C PRO A 32 -59.15 -27.94 -18.57
N PRO A 33 -58.63 -26.69 -18.66
CA PRO A 33 -57.26 -26.37 -18.27
C PRO A 33 -57.15 -26.17 -16.75
N THR A 34 -56.35 -27.00 -16.09
CA THR A 34 -55.85 -26.72 -14.74
C THR A 34 -54.78 -25.63 -14.82
N ALA A 35 -55.04 -24.48 -14.19
CA ALA A 35 -54.06 -23.43 -13.97
C ALA A 35 -52.90 -23.95 -13.13
N LYS A 36 -51.70 -24.09 -13.73
CA LYS A 36 -50.45 -24.27 -12.99
C LYS A 36 -49.81 -22.90 -12.79
N SER A 37 -49.78 -22.45 -11.55
CA SER A 37 -49.02 -21.29 -11.10
C SER A 37 -47.53 -21.55 -11.26
N ASN A 38 -46.88 -20.84 -12.19
CA ASN A 38 -45.43 -20.72 -12.24
C ASN A 38 -44.97 -19.78 -11.11
N GLY A 39 -44.66 -20.35 -9.95
CA GLY A 39 -43.91 -19.65 -8.91
C GLY A 39 -42.46 -19.47 -9.36
N GLN A 40 -42.08 -18.25 -9.71
CA GLN A 40 -40.67 -17.87 -9.81
C GLN A 40 -40.03 -17.96 -8.40
N PRO A 41 -38.82 -18.54 -8.24
CA PRO A 41 -38.12 -18.44 -6.98
C PRO A 41 -37.76 -16.98 -6.73
N ALA A 42 -38.28 -16.42 -5.64
CA ALA A 42 -37.92 -15.10 -5.16
C ALA A 42 -36.41 -15.07 -4.88
N GLN A 43 -35.70 -14.18 -5.56
CA GLN A 43 -34.30 -13.88 -5.24
C GLN A 43 -34.27 -13.28 -3.84
N ALA A 44 -33.59 -13.98 -2.93
CA ALA A 44 -33.31 -13.42 -1.61
C ALA A 44 -32.55 -12.09 -1.77
N PRO A 45 -32.92 -11.03 -1.04
CA PRO A 45 -32.19 -9.78 -1.10
C PRO A 45 -30.72 -10.03 -0.74
N PRO A 46 -29.75 -9.32 -1.37
CA PRO A 46 -28.35 -9.50 -1.05
C PRO A 46 -28.17 -9.23 0.44
N LYS A 47 -27.63 -10.23 1.16
CA LYS A 47 -27.21 -10.04 2.54
C LYS A 47 -26.22 -8.88 2.54
N LYS A 48 -26.63 -7.73 3.08
CA LYS A 48 -25.70 -6.69 3.50
C LYS A 48 -24.82 -7.36 4.56
N THR A 49 -23.61 -7.75 4.18
CA THR A 49 -22.59 -8.11 5.16
C THR A 49 -22.41 -6.85 5.99
N GLN A 50 -22.90 -6.84 7.23
CA GLN A 50 -22.49 -5.85 8.21
C GLN A 50 -20.97 -5.96 8.23
N GLU A 51 -20.26 -4.91 7.78
CA GLU A 51 -18.84 -4.79 8.04
C GLU A 51 -18.70 -4.87 9.56
N GLN A 52 -18.26 -6.02 10.07
CA GLN A 52 -17.90 -6.14 11.47
C GLN A 52 -16.84 -5.04 11.70
N HIS A 53 -17.12 -4.11 12.61
CA HIS A 53 -16.16 -3.08 13.01
C HIS A 53 -14.96 -3.79 13.64
N LEU A 54 -14.00 -4.19 12.81
CA LEU A 54 -12.75 -4.78 13.27
C LEU A 54 -11.95 -3.68 13.95
N GLU A 55 -11.45 -3.97 15.16
CA GLU A 55 -10.57 -3.04 15.85
C GLU A 55 -9.35 -2.72 14.96
N PRO A 56 -8.98 -1.42 14.85
CA PRO A 56 -7.83 -1.02 14.07
C PRO A 56 -6.55 -1.66 14.62
N THR A 57 -5.71 -2.14 13.72
CA THR A 57 -4.34 -2.55 14.08
C THR A 57 -3.42 -1.33 13.96
N ILE A 58 -2.82 -0.92 15.08
CA ILE A 58 -1.74 0.07 15.13
C ILE A 58 -0.41 -0.69 15.08
N PRO A 59 0.48 -0.44 14.10
CA PRO A 59 1.70 -1.24 13.92
C PRO A 59 2.89 -0.72 14.73
N PHE A 60 2.68 0.20 15.65
CA PHE A 60 3.70 0.86 16.47
C PHE A 60 3.14 1.10 17.87
N ASP A 61 4.00 1.59 18.76
CA ASP A 61 3.77 1.86 20.17
C ASP A 61 4.33 3.27 20.44
N PRO A 62 3.85 3.99 21.46
CA PRO A 62 4.24 5.38 21.74
C PRO A 62 5.76 5.59 21.88
N GLU A 63 6.47 4.61 22.43
CA GLU A 63 7.91 4.67 22.72
C GLU A 63 8.81 4.28 21.54
N HIS A 64 8.24 3.79 20.43
CA HIS A 64 9.03 3.41 19.27
C HIS A 64 9.69 4.64 18.62
N LYS A 65 10.92 4.50 18.16
CA LYS A 65 11.54 5.44 17.22
C LYS A 65 10.98 5.20 15.82
N ILE A 66 10.20 6.15 15.32
CA ILE A 66 9.42 6.01 14.07
C ILE A 66 9.99 6.92 12.99
N LEU A 67 10.31 6.35 11.84
CA LEU A 67 10.63 7.07 10.61
C LEU A 67 9.44 6.99 9.64
N LEU A 68 8.81 8.13 9.35
CA LEU A 68 7.78 8.23 8.32
C LEU A 68 8.43 8.74 7.03
N VAL A 69 8.27 8.01 5.94
CA VAL A 69 8.93 8.29 4.66
C VAL A 69 7.92 8.76 3.63
N GLY A 70 8.22 9.88 2.98
CA GLY A 70 7.39 10.41 1.89
C GLY A 70 6.02 10.89 2.37
N GLU A 71 5.99 11.53 3.55
CA GLU A 71 4.79 12.19 4.04
C GLU A 71 4.35 13.26 3.03
N GLY A 72 3.04 13.41 2.88
CA GLY A 72 2.44 14.45 2.06
C GLY A 72 2.26 15.73 2.88
N ASP A 73 1.03 15.96 3.33
CA ASP A 73 0.69 17.14 4.13
C ASP A 73 1.01 16.99 5.64
N LEU A 74 1.73 15.93 6.03
CA LEU A 74 2.13 15.61 7.42
C LEU A 74 0.97 15.37 8.40
N SER A 75 -0.27 15.19 7.91
CA SER A 75 -1.43 14.92 8.76
C SER A 75 -1.36 13.57 9.48
N PHE A 76 -0.74 12.56 8.85
CA PHE A 76 -0.51 11.25 9.47
C PHE A 76 0.48 11.36 10.63
N ALA A 77 1.62 12.02 10.41
CA ALA A 77 2.59 12.31 11.45
C ALA A 77 1.98 13.08 12.63
N THR A 78 1.15 14.08 12.35
CA THR A 78 0.42 14.84 13.38
C THR A 78 -0.49 13.93 14.20
N SER A 79 -1.23 13.02 13.56
CA SER A 79 -2.08 12.06 14.28
C SER A 79 -1.27 11.14 15.20
N LEU A 80 -0.08 10.71 14.79
CA LEU A 80 0.80 9.87 15.62
C LEU A 80 1.19 10.59 16.91
N VAL A 81 1.56 11.86 16.80
CA VAL A 81 1.96 12.68 17.96
C VAL A 81 0.74 12.99 18.85
N ASP A 82 -0.31 13.58 18.29
CA ASP A 82 -1.46 14.10 19.06
C ASP A 82 -2.35 12.99 19.66
N HIS A 83 -2.49 11.84 18.97
CA HIS A 83 -3.50 10.84 19.29
C HIS A 83 -2.96 9.46 19.63
N HIS A 84 -1.74 9.13 19.16
CA HIS A 84 -1.05 7.90 19.53
C HIS A 84 0.11 8.14 20.49
N PHE A 85 0.33 9.39 20.91
CA PHE A 85 1.34 9.80 21.89
C PHE A 85 2.76 9.38 21.52
N CYS A 86 3.05 9.25 20.22
CA CYS A 86 4.38 8.90 19.75
C CYS A 86 5.33 10.08 19.97
N VAL A 87 6.43 9.85 20.71
CA VAL A 87 7.34 10.93 21.13
C VAL A 87 8.58 11.09 20.24
N ASP A 88 8.98 10.05 19.51
CA ASP A 88 10.20 10.04 18.67
C ASP A 88 9.87 9.76 17.20
N VAL A 89 9.15 10.70 16.59
CA VAL A 89 8.74 10.66 15.18
C VAL A 89 9.67 11.53 14.34
N THR A 90 10.28 10.91 13.32
CA THR A 90 10.97 11.61 12.24
C THR A 90 10.11 11.53 10.99
N ALA A 91 9.44 12.62 10.62
CA ALA A 91 8.64 12.68 9.40
C ALA A 91 9.47 13.23 8.25
N THR A 92 9.52 12.55 7.11
CA THR A 92 10.30 12.99 5.95
C THR A 92 9.44 13.29 4.74
N VAL A 93 9.78 14.36 4.04
CA VAL A 93 9.12 14.80 2.81
C VAL A 93 10.13 14.85 1.66
N LEU A 94 9.63 14.75 0.41
CA LEU A 94 10.49 14.81 -0.77
C LEU A 94 10.85 16.25 -1.13
N GLU A 95 9.95 17.18 -0.85
CA GLU A 95 10.08 18.61 -1.10
C GLU A 95 11.34 19.16 -0.42
N LYS A 96 12.03 20.07 -1.12
CA LYS A 96 13.38 20.51 -0.73
C LYS A 96 13.39 21.37 0.55
N ASP A 97 12.32 22.11 0.79
CA ASP A 97 12.15 23.09 1.87
C ASP A 97 10.66 23.34 2.16
N LEU A 98 10.40 24.15 3.20
CA LEU A 98 9.05 24.53 3.62
C LEU A 98 8.28 25.28 2.53
N GLU A 99 8.96 26.07 1.69
CA GLU A 99 8.30 26.84 0.63
C GLU A 99 7.69 25.91 -0.42
N GLU A 100 8.45 24.93 -0.90
CA GLU A 100 7.96 23.94 -1.86
C GLU A 100 6.85 23.06 -1.26
N LEU A 101 6.99 22.66 0.00
CA LEU A 101 5.97 21.88 0.70
C LEU A 101 4.67 22.67 0.89
N SER A 102 4.76 23.93 1.33
CA SER A 102 3.60 24.82 1.54
C SER A 102 2.92 25.18 0.23
N ALA A 103 3.67 25.27 -0.88
CA ALA A 103 3.08 25.47 -2.20
C ALA A 103 2.15 24.31 -2.61
N LYS A 104 2.49 23.07 -2.21
CA LYS A 104 1.66 21.88 -2.43
C LYS A 104 0.54 21.74 -1.41
N TYR A 105 0.82 22.07 -0.15
CA TYR A 105 -0.07 21.89 1.00
C TYR A 105 -0.08 23.16 1.86
N PRO A 106 -0.96 24.14 1.57
CA PRO A 106 -0.94 25.43 2.26
C PRO A 106 -1.15 25.38 3.77
N HIS A 107 -1.80 24.32 4.28
CA HIS A 107 -2.07 24.09 5.71
C HIS A 107 -0.95 23.36 6.45
N VAL A 108 0.13 22.98 5.77
CA VAL A 108 1.17 22.11 6.34
C VAL A 108 1.93 22.74 7.50
N ALA A 109 2.01 24.08 7.56
CA ALA A 109 2.68 24.80 8.63
C ALA A 109 2.09 24.47 10.02
N ASP A 110 0.77 24.30 10.12
CA ASP A 110 0.10 23.95 11.37
C ASP A 110 0.45 22.51 11.80
N ASN A 111 0.56 21.58 10.85
CA ASN A 111 0.97 20.20 11.11
C ASN A 111 2.44 20.12 11.55
N ILE A 112 3.33 20.89 10.90
CA ILE A 112 4.74 20.98 11.29
C ILE A 112 4.86 21.50 12.73
N ALA A 113 4.13 22.58 13.06
CA ALA A 113 4.18 23.17 14.39
C ALA A 113 3.77 22.18 15.49
N LYS A 114 2.78 21.31 15.22
CA LYS A 114 2.38 20.25 16.16
C LYS A 114 3.42 19.15 16.31
N ILE A 115 4.02 18.73 15.21
CA ILE A 115 5.06 17.68 15.22
C ILE A 115 6.31 18.18 15.98
N GLU A 116 6.73 19.41 15.73
CA GLU A 116 7.94 19.99 16.32
C GLU A 116 7.72 20.60 17.71
N ALA A 117 6.48 20.65 18.20
CA ALA A 117 6.19 21.01 19.59
C ALA A 117 6.67 19.94 20.59
N GLU A 118 6.83 18.70 20.11
CA GLU A 118 7.37 17.57 20.85
C GLU A 118 8.81 17.26 20.37
N ASP A 119 9.48 16.24 20.93
CA ASP A 119 10.83 15.80 20.50
C ASP A 119 10.88 15.18 19.07
N SER A 120 9.80 15.33 18.31
CA SER A 120 9.65 14.89 16.93
C SER A 120 10.08 15.98 15.94
N ARG A 121 10.35 15.60 14.69
CA ARG A 121 10.89 16.55 13.68
C ARG A 121 10.49 16.24 12.26
N VAL A 122 10.54 17.27 11.42
CA VAL A 122 10.35 17.18 9.97
C VAL A 122 11.70 17.28 9.24
N VAL A 123 11.94 16.40 8.28
CA VAL A 123 13.17 16.38 7.46
C VAL A 123 12.82 16.48 5.98
N TYR A 124 13.37 17.50 5.33
CA TYR A 124 13.13 17.81 3.93
C TYR A 124 14.11 17.10 2.99
N ASN A 125 13.79 17.09 1.69
CA ASN A 125 14.64 16.59 0.62
C ASN A 125 15.06 15.12 0.80
N VAL A 126 14.14 14.27 1.26
CA VAL A 126 14.41 12.84 1.48
C VAL A 126 13.75 12.02 0.37
N ASP A 127 14.55 11.58 -0.58
CA ASP A 127 14.14 10.58 -1.57
C ASP A 127 14.29 9.17 -0.99
N ALA A 128 13.17 8.47 -0.84
CA ALA A 128 13.10 7.10 -0.34
C ALA A 128 14.05 6.12 -1.06
N THR A 129 14.36 6.38 -2.34
CA THR A 129 15.19 5.51 -3.18
C THR A 129 16.69 5.79 -3.07
N THR A 130 17.10 6.86 -2.37
CA THR A 130 18.50 7.25 -2.19
C THR A 130 18.84 7.76 -0.80
N MET A 131 17.89 7.74 0.15
CA MET A 131 18.08 8.25 1.50
C MET A 131 19.24 7.55 2.23
N LYS A 132 19.97 8.34 3.02
CA LYS A 132 21.04 7.79 3.87
C LYS A 132 20.43 7.02 5.04
N PRO A 133 21.10 5.95 5.51
CA PRO A 133 20.65 5.22 6.67
C PRO A 133 20.59 6.08 7.94
N PHE A 134 19.52 5.93 8.71
CA PHE A 134 19.41 6.48 10.06
C PHE A 134 20.03 5.50 11.04
N THR A 135 21.23 5.85 11.51
CA THR A 135 22.08 5.03 12.38
C THR A 135 22.53 5.82 13.60
N THR A 136 23.05 5.13 14.61
CA THR A 136 23.61 5.76 15.82
C THR A 136 24.70 6.79 15.53
N SER A 137 25.48 6.60 14.45
CA SER A 137 26.52 7.53 14.03
C SER A 137 25.98 8.79 13.35
N THR A 138 24.82 8.71 12.70
CA THR A 138 24.18 9.85 12.04
C THR A 138 23.29 10.67 12.98
N THR A 139 22.76 10.08 14.06
CA THR A 139 21.96 10.79 15.06
C THR A 139 22.80 11.60 16.05
N ALA A 140 24.11 11.33 16.14
CA ALA A 140 25.04 12.00 17.04
C ALA A 140 25.75 13.23 16.43
N THR A 141 25.51 13.54 15.16
CA THR A 141 26.20 14.61 14.44
C THR A 141 25.25 15.66 13.91
N ASP A 142 25.37 16.86 14.47
CA ASP A 142 25.10 18.14 13.82
C ASP A 142 25.27 18.04 12.29
N PRO A 143 24.22 18.30 11.49
CA PRO A 143 24.25 18.16 10.03
C PRO A 143 25.30 19.04 9.34
N THR A 144 25.96 19.95 10.07
CA THR A 144 27.07 20.78 9.57
C THR A 144 28.46 20.10 9.63
N LYS A 145 28.61 18.97 10.34
CA LYS A 145 29.91 18.30 10.51
C LYS A 145 30.09 17.12 9.56
N ASN A 146 30.67 17.40 8.40
CA ASN A 146 31.12 16.40 7.42
C ASN A 146 32.33 15.60 7.94
N ASN A 147 32.12 14.54 8.70
CA ASN A 147 33.20 13.62 9.05
C ASN A 147 33.41 12.58 7.94
N LYS A 148 34.36 12.84 7.02
CA LYS A 148 34.64 12.03 5.81
C LYS A 148 35.24 10.63 6.07
N ASN A 149 35.35 10.18 7.33
CA ASN A 149 36.09 8.97 7.70
C ASN A 149 35.28 7.80 8.32
N SER A 150 33.95 7.85 8.44
CA SER A 150 33.18 6.71 8.96
C SER A 150 32.77 5.73 7.85
N LYS A 151 33.67 4.83 7.44
CA LYS A 151 33.40 3.79 6.41
C LYS A 151 32.50 2.62 6.87
N LYS A 152 31.99 2.65 8.10
CA LYS A 152 30.91 1.77 8.57
C LYS A 152 29.93 2.64 9.35
N GLY A 153 28.72 2.83 8.80
CA GLY A 153 27.62 3.38 9.60
C GLY A 153 27.37 2.46 10.80
N GLY A 154 27.03 3.05 11.95
CA GLY A 154 26.61 2.29 13.11
C GLY A 154 25.33 1.48 12.85
N PRO A 155 24.86 0.69 13.82
CA PRO A 155 23.57 0.01 13.68
C PRO A 155 22.44 1.00 13.41
N GLY A 156 21.46 0.55 12.63
CA GLY A 156 20.20 1.25 12.46
C GLY A 156 19.48 1.45 13.80
N VAL A 157 18.67 2.49 13.90
CA VAL A 157 18.04 2.91 15.16
C VAL A 157 16.52 2.94 15.11
N MET A 158 15.92 2.73 13.94
CA MET A 158 14.48 2.89 13.75
C MET A 158 13.75 1.60 14.08
N ASP A 159 12.82 1.65 15.04
CA ASP A 159 11.97 0.52 15.38
C ASP A 159 10.88 0.31 14.34
N ARG A 160 10.39 1.41 13.76
CA ARG A 160 9.39 1.39 12.69
C ARG A 160 9.78 2.36 11.59
N ILE A 161 9.75 1.88 10.35
CA ILE A 161 9.87 2.71 9.16
C ILE A 161 8.58 2.56 8.36
N ILE A 162 7.83 3.63 8.16
CA ILE A 162 6.49 3.60 7.57
C ILE A 162 6.50 4.37 6.25
N PHE A 163 6.04 3.73 5.17
CA PHE A 163 5.85 4.38 3.87
C PHE A 163 4.42 4.16 3.40
N ASN A 164 3.56 5.16 3.62
CA ASN A 164 2.15 5.08 3.29
C ASN A 164 1.91 5.53 1.85
N PHE A 165 1.23 4.68 1.07
CA PHE A 165 0.78 4.94 -0.29
C PHE A 165 1.86 5.46 -1.25
N PRO A 166 3.06 4.83 -1.28
CA PRO A 166 4.15 5.27 -2.13
C PRO A 166 3.75 5.27 -3.61
N HIS A 167 4.08 6.34 -4.33
CA HIS A 167 3.84 6.44 -5.76
C HIS A 167 4.82 7.40 -6.43
N VAL A 168 5.34 7.06 -7.62
CA VAL A 168 6.30 7.93 -8.33
C VAL A 168 5.67 9.18 -8.98
N GLY A 169 4.37 9.11 -9.30
CA GLY A 169 3.57 10.21 -9.86
C GLY A 169 3.98 10.65 -11.26
N GLY A 170 3.03 10.81 -12.19
CA GLY A 170 3.25 11.58 -13.44
C GLY A 170 4.29 11.06 -14.45
N LYS A 171 5.00 9.95 -14.19
CA LYS A 171 6.07 9.45 -15.07
C LYS A 171 5.58 8.81 -16.38
N SER A 172 4.36 8.27 -16.41
CA SER A 172 3.77 7.69 -17.62
C SER A 172 2.26 7.52 -17.46
N THR A 173 1.53 7.47 -18.58
CA THR A 173 0.12 7.07 -18.63
C THR A 173 -0.06 5.58 -18.98
N ASP A 174 1.00 4.92 -19.47
CA ASP A 174 0.98 3.47 -19.75
C ASP A 174 1.00 2.67 -18.43
N VAL A 175 0.01 1.79 -18.26
CA VAL A 175 -0.17 1.02 -17.01
C VAL A 175 1.06 0.17 -16.70
N ASN A 176 1.64 -0.52 -17.68
CA ASN A 176 2.78 -1.41 -17.46
C ASN A 176 4.05 -0.65 -17.09
N ARG A 177 4.27 0.53 -17.69
CA ARG A 177 5.38 1.42 -17.30
C ARG A 177 5.17 1.96 -15.90
N GLN A 178 3.95 2.39 -15.56
CA GLN A 178 3.64 2.84 -14.20
C GLN A 178 3.87 1.74 -13.16
N VAL A 179 3.45 0.50 -13.44
CA VAL A 179 3.74 -0.65 -12.56
C VAL A 179 5.25 -0.80 -12.36
N ARG A 180 6.05 -0.82 -13.44
CA ARG A 180 7.51 -0.97 -13.33
C ARG A 180 8.17 0.15 -12.52
N TYR A 181 7.80 1.41 -12.76
CA TYR A 181 8.39 2.52 -12.01
C TYR A 181 8.05 2.48 -10.51
N ASN A 182 6.83 2.07 -10.16
CA ASN A 182 6.45 1.95 -8.76
C ASN A 182 7.11 0.72 -8.09
N GLN A 183 7.30 -0.37 -8.82
CA GLN A 183 8.09 -1.52 -8.34
C GLN A 183 9.56 -1.14 -8.08
N GLU A 184 10.17 -0.42 -9.02
CA GLU A 184 11.56 0.06 -8.89
C GLU A 184 11.74 0.98 -7.68
N MET A 185 10.81 1.92 -7.46
CA MET A 185 10.80 2.76 -6.26
C MET A 185 10.72 1.93 -4.99
N LEU A 186 9.82 0.94 -4.92
CA LEU A 186 9.68 0.10 -3.73
C LEU A 186 10.94 -0.72 -3.44
N VAL A 187 11.58 -1.27 -4.47
CA VAL A 187 12.87 -1.95 -4.34
C VAL A 187 13.96 -1.00 -3.85
N GLY A 188 14.05 0.20 -4.44
CA GLY A 188 14.96 1.25 -3.99
C GLY A 188 14.75 1.61 -2.52
N PHE A 189 13.49 1.82 -2.11
CA PHE A 189 13.10 2.08 -0.74
C PHE A 189 13.51 0.96 0.21
N PHE A 190 13.15 -0.30 -0.07
CA PHE A 190 13.51 -1.41 0.81
C PHE A 190 15.02 -1.52 1.01
N ASN A 191 15.81 -1.34 -0.05
CA ASN A 191 17.26 -1.40 0.03
C ASN A 191 17.86 -0.26 0.91
N HIS A 192 17.29 0.95 0.87
CA HIS A 192 17.80 2.10 1.63
C HIS A 192 17.21 2.23 3.04
N ALA A 193 16.00 1.70 3.26
CA ALA A 193 15.35 1.66 4.57
C ALA A 193 15.94 0.59 5.49
N THR A 194 16.24 -0.60 4.97
CA THR A 194 16.69 -1.76 5.77
C THR A 194 17.91 -1.48 6.66
N PRO A 195 18.95 -0.74 6.20
CA PRO A 195 20.08 -0.38 7.06
C PRO A 195 19.72 0.56 8.23
N SER A 196 18.58 1.24 8.16
CA SER A 196 18.10 2.14 9.23
C SER A 196 17.35 1.40 10.34
N LEU A 197 16.96 0.14 10.13
CA LEU A 197 16.20 -0.62 11.11
C LEU A 197 17.06 -0.97 12.33
N ALA A 198 16.51 -0.77 13.52
CA ALA A 198 17.02 -1.37 14.75
C ALA A 198 16.91 -2.92 14.69
N PRO A 199 17.62 -3.67 15.54
CA PRO A 199 17.36 -5.10 15.74
C PRO A 199 15.90 -5.33 16.13
N GLY A 200 15.18 -6.20 15.41
CA GLY A 200 13.75 -6.44 15.66
C GLY A 200 12.81 -5.34 15.12
N GLY A 201 13.36 -4.31 14.46
CA GLY A 201 12.58 -3.27 13.81
C GLY A 201 11.80 -3.79 12.59
N ALA A 202 10.78 -3.05 12.17
CA ALA A 202 9.94 -3.42 11.04
C ALA A 202 9.70 -2.26 10.06
N ILE A 203 9.59 -2.59 8.78
CA ILE A 203 9.12 -1.68 7.73
C ILE A 203 7.63 -1.92 7.52
N VAL A 204 6.81 -0.88 7.53
CA VAL A 204 5.38 -0.94 7.23
C VAL A 204 5.12 -0.21 5.93
N VAL A 205 4.56 -0.89 4.93
CA VAL A 205 4.13 -0.25 3.69
C VAL A 205 2.64 -0.43 3.52
N THR A 206 1.94 0.68 3.24
CA THR A 206 0.50 0.68 2.99
C THR A 206 0.22 0.95 1.53
N LEU A 207 -0.61 0.10 0.90
CA LEU A 207 -1.07 0.27 -0.48
C LEU A 207 -2.59 0.24 -0.54
N PHE A 208 -3.17 0.90 -1.55
CA PHE A 208 -4.57 0.65 -1.90
C PHE A 208 -4.75 -0.80 -2.36
N GLU A 209 -5.94 -1.35 -2.14
CA GLU A 209 -6.31 -2.67 -2.68
C GLU A 209 -6.82 -2.56 -4.12
N GLY A 210 -6.61 -3.62 -4.90
CA GLY A 210 -7.00 -3.71 -6.30
C GLY A 210 -5.93 -3.21 -7.29
N GLU A 211 -6.26 -3.31 -8.58
CA GLU A 211 -5.36 -2.85 -9.63
C GLU A 211 -5.25 -1.31 -9.68
N PRO A 212 -4.07 -0.75 -10.06
CA PRO A 212 -2.86 -1.46 -10.47
C PRO A 212 -1.96 -1.91 -9.29
N TYR A 213 -2.30 -1.56 -8.05
CA TYR A 213 -1.45 -1.81 -6.87
C TYR A 213 -1.18 -3.29 -6.61
N THR A 214 -2.16 -4.15 -6.87
CA THR A 214 -1.98 -5.62 -6.80
C THR A 214 -0.89 -6.11 -7.76
N LEU A 215 -0.74 -5.51 -8.94
CA LEU A 215 0.28 -5.89 -9.93
C LEU A 215 1.70 -5.55 -9.47
N TRP A 216 1.86 -4.70 -8.46
CA TRP A 216 3.18 -4.34 -7.95
C TRP A 216 3.82 -5.50 -7.19
N ASN A 217 3.00 -6.42 -6.65
CA ASN A 217 3.46 -7.63 -5.98
C ASN A 217 4.46 -7.36 -4.84
N ILE A 218 4.09 -6.46 -3.93
CA ILE A 218 4.98 -5.94 -2.88
C ILE A 218 5.63 -7.02 -2.00
N ARG A 219 4.96 -8.16 -1.81
CA ARG A 219 5.50 -9.29 -1.03
C ARG A 219 6.75 -9.87 -1.70
N ASP A 220 6.72 -10.02 -3.01
CA ASP A 220 7.83 -10.58 -3.78
C ASP A 220 8.97 -9.56 -3.91
N LEU A 221 8.65 -8.27 -4.06
CA LEU A 221 9.65 -7.20 -4.01
C LEU A 221 10.39 -7.19 -2.67
N GLY A 222 9.66 -7.24 -1.54
CA GLY A 222 10.28 -7.30 -0.22
C GLY A 222 11.18 -8.54 -0.06
N ARG A 223 10.74 -9.71 -0.56
CA ARG A 223 11.56 -10.94 -0.56
C ARG A 223 12.85 -10.79 -1.36
N HIS A 224 12.79 -10.13 -2.52
CA HIS A 224 13.96 -9.85 -3.34
C HIS A 224 14.97 -8.95 -2.62
N CYS A 225 14.49 -8.04 -1.77
CA CYS A 225 15.29 -7.16 -0.93
C CYS A 225 15.73 -7.77 0.43
N GLY A 226 15.58 -9.08 0.63
CA GLY A 226 16.00 -9.75 1.87
C GLY A 226 15.06 -9.56 3.06
N LEU A 227 13.86 -9.01 2.83
CA LEU A 227 12.80 -8.87 3.82
C LEU A 227 11.77 -9.98 3.69
N GLN A 228 10.89 -10.10 4.67
CA GLN A 228 9.70 -10.93 4.56
C GLN A 228 8.51 -10.30 5.26
N VAL A 229 7.32 -10.58 4.74
CA VAL A 229 6.09 -10.13 5.40
C VAL A 229 5.80 -11.01 6.60
N GLN A 230 5.84 -10.42 7.80
CA GLN A 230 5.42 -11.06 9.04
C GLN A 230 3.88 -11.14 9.12
N ARG A 231 3.20 -10.03 8.82
CA ARG A 231 1.72 -9.93 8.82
C ARG A 231 1.24 -8.80 7.91
N SER A 232 -0.06 -8.78 7.64
CA SER A 232 -0.73 -7.68 6.94
C SER A 232 -2.12 -7.44 7.52
N PHE A 233 -2.59 -6.20 7.51
CA PHE A 233 -3.88 -5.80 8.09
C PHE A 233 -4.55 -4.70 7.27
N ARG A 234 -5.87 -4.52 7.42
CA ARG A 234 -6.61 -3.43 6.77
C ARG A 234 -6.14 -2.10 7.35
N PHE A 235 -5.75 -1.16 6.48
CA PHE A 235 -5.50 0.20 6.92
C PHE A 235 -6.85 0.91 7.10
N GLN A 236 -7.07 1.47 8.29
CA GLN A 236 -8.31 2.17 8.64
C GLN A 236 -7.97 3.63 8.90
N ALA A 237 -8.24 4.51 7.94
CA ALA A 237 -7.91 5.94 8.03
C ALA A 237 -8.49 6.59 9.30
N ALA A 238 -9.70 6.20 9.69
CA ALA A 238 -10.37 6.68 10.91
C ALA A 238 -9.63 6.35 12.22
N ALA A 239 -8.65 5.44 12.22
CA ALA A 239 -7.79 5.18 13.38
C ALA A 239 -6.74 6.27 13.60
N TYR A 240 -6.62 7.23 12.67
CA TYR A 240 -5.67 8.33 12.70
C TYR A 240 -6.47 9.64 12.63
N PRO A 241 -6.96 10.18 13.76
CA PRO A 241 -7.76 11.39 13.74
C PRO A 241 -6.99 12.56 13.12
N GLY A 242 -7.66 13.32 12.24
CA GLY A 242 -7.04 14.42 11.49
C GLY A 242 -6.24 14.00 10.27
N TYR A 243 -6.05 12.70 10.01
CA TYR A 243 -5.37 12.23 8.80
C TYR A 243 -6.18 12.54 7.54
N HIS A 244 -5.49 13.10 6.53
CA HIS A 244 -6.02 13.32 5.20
C HIS A 244 -5.09 12.74 4.13
N HIS A 245 -5.66 12.07 3.13
CA HIS A 245 -4.85 11.47 2.09
C HIS A 245 -4.38 12.53 1.08
N ALA A 246 -3.07 12.79 1.08
CA ALA A 246 -2.40 13.71 0.16
C ALA A 246 -1.84 13.00 -1.09
N ARG A 247 -1.99 13.61 -2.27
CA ARG A 247 -1.42 13.12 -3.54
C ARG A 247 -0.08 13.77 -3.82
N THR A 248 0.79 13.11 -4.57
CA THR A 248 2.13 13.63 -4.96
C THR A 248 2.12 14.98 -5.70
N LEU A 249 0.99 15.38 -6.27
CA LEU A 249 0.80 16.65 -6.96
C LEU A 249 0.32 17.78 -6.04
N GLY A 250 0.15 17.51 -4.74
CA GLY A 250 -0.42 18.46 -3.79
C GLY A 250 -1.94 18.61 -3.93
N VAL A 251 -2.44 19.69 -3.33
CA VAL A 251 -3.83 20.12 -3.44
C VAL A 251 -4.18 20.40 -4.90
N VAL A 252 -5.23 19.75 -5.40
CA VAL A 252 -5.68 19.93 -6.79
C VAL A 252 -6.25 21.34 -6.93
N ARG A 253 -5.73 22.13 -7.86
CA ARG A 253 -6.26 23.46 -8.20
C ARG A 253 -6.90 23.46 -9.57
N ASN A 254 -8.00 24.20 -9.70
CA ASN A 254 -8.62 24.46 -10.99
C ASN A 254 -7.65 25.29 -11.86
N LYS A 255 -7.38 24.84 -13.09
CA LYS A 255 -6.40 25.49 -13.97
C LYS A 255 -6.84 26.88 -14.44
N GLN A 256 -8.14 27.15 -14.45
CA GLN A 256 -8.71 28.42 -14.91
C GLN A 256 -8.88 29.42 -13.77
N THR A 257 -9.29 28.97 -12.57
CA THR A 257 -9.56 29.88 -11.44
C THR A 257 -8.44 29.93 -10.41
N GLY A 258 -7.51 28.96 -10.39
CA GLY A 258 -6.45 28.85 -9.38
C GLY A 258 -6.94 28.43 -7.98
N GLU A 259 -8.26 28.36 -7.80
CA GLU A 259 -8.91 27.93 -6.58
C GLU A 259 -8.67 26.44 -6.32
N VAL A 260 -8.65 26.08 -5.04
CA VAL A 260 -8.60 24.69 -4.61
C VAL A 260 -9.84 23.99 -5.16
N ALA A 261 -9.63 23.03 -6.04
CA ALA A 261 -10.70 22.19 -6.56
C ALA A 261 -11.11 21.23 -5.45
N ASP A 262 -12.39 21.21 -5.13
CA ASP A 262 -12.95 20.22 -4.22
C ASP A 262 -12.85 18.85 -4.92
N SER A 263 -11.80 18.12 -4.56
CA SER A 263 -11.45 16.85 -5.18
C SER A 263 -12.48 15.82 -4.74
N ALA A 264 -13.34 15.37 -5.66
CA ALA A 264 -14.24 14.23 -5.42
C ALA A 264 -13.48 12.92 -5.10
N TRP A 265 -12.16 12.90 -5.29
CA TRP A 265 -11.31 11.78 -4.93
C TRP A 265 -10.86 11.91 -3.48
N LYS A 266 -11.34 10.99 -2.63
CA LYS A 266 -10.97 10.82 -1.23
C LYS A 266 -10.19 9.52 -1.07
N GLY A 267 -8.89 9.62 -0.84
CA GLY A 267 -8.04 8.45 -0.72
C GLY A 267 -8.37 7.64 0.54
N GLU A 268 -8.73 8.32 1.62
CA GLU A 268 -9.11 7.77 2.92
C GLU A 268 -10.30 6.82 2.89
N ASP A 269 -11.22 6.98 1.93
CA ASP A 269 -12.40 6.12 1.76
C ASP A 269 -12.09 4.84 0.98
N ARG A 270 -10.91 4.75 0.37
CA ARG A 270 -10.54 3.60 -0.48
C ARG A 270 -10.01 2.45 0.38
N PRO A 271 -10.40 1.19 0.07
CA PRO A 271 -9.81 0.03 0.72
C PRO A 271 -8.29 0.01 0.57
N ALA A 272 -7.59 -0.21 1.69
CA ALA A 272 -6.14 -0.21 1.75
C ALA A 272 -5.64 -1.27 2.74
N ARG A 273 -4.41 -1.72 2.51
CA ARG A 273 -3.74 -2.76 3.29
C ARG A 273 -2.31 -2.38 3.62
N SER A 274 -1.96 -2.54 4.89
CA SER A 274 -0.61 -2.39 5.40
C SER A 274 0.07 -3.76 5.50
N TYR A 275 1.35 -3.80 5.14
CA TYR A 275 2.20 -4.99 5.19
C TYR A 275 3.39 -4.71 6.10
N VAL A 276 3.60 -5.56 7.10
CA VAL A 276 4.71 -5.47 8.05
C VAL A 276 5.83 -6.38 7.57
N PHE A 277 6.94 -5.79 7.17
CA PHE A 277 8.16 -6.44 6.71
C PHE A 277 9.20 -6.45 7.82
N VAL A 278 9.83 -7.61 8.03
CA VAL A 278 10.96 -7.80 8.95
C VAL A 278 12.14 -8.40 8.18
N ARG A 279 13.35 -8.31 8.75
CA ARG A 279 14.51 -9.00 8.16
C ARG A 279 14.25 -10.51 8.15
N LYS A 280 14.68 -11.17 7.07
CA LYS A 280 14.43 -12.61 6.88
C LYS A 280 15.06 -13.48 7.99
N ASP A 281 16.24 -13.13 8.45
CA ASP A 281 16.98 -13.82 9.51
C ASP A 281 16.30 -13.69 10.89
N GLU A 282 15.80 -12.50 11.24
CA GLU A 282 15.14 -12.25 12.53
C GLU A 282 13.79 -12.97 12.67
N SER A 283 13.14 -13.29 11.56
CA SER A 283 11.83 -13.93 11.57
C SER A 283 11.82 -15.41 11.99
N SER A 284 12.95 -16.10 11.82
CA SER A 284 13.07 -17.55 12.01
C SER A 284 13.07 -17.95 13.49
N VAL A 285 13.40 -17.01 14.38
CA VAL A 285 13.50 -17.23 15.83
C VAL A 285 12.11 -17.36 16.49
N ALA A 286 11.07 -16.78 15.89
CA ALA A 286 9.71 -16.83 16.44
C ALA A 286 8.97 -18.16 16.13
N SER A 287 9.36 -18.90 15.10
CA SER A 287 8.65 -20.11 14.65
C SER A 287 9.08 -21.43 15.31
N THR A 288 10.19 -21.47 16.05
CA THR A 288 10.76 -22.74 16.57
C THR A 288 10.15 -23.18 17.92
N LYS A 289 9.33 -22.37 18.59
CA LYS A 289 8.61 -22.79 19.82
C LYS A 289 7.25 -23.43 19.50
N LYS A 290 7.24 -24.59 18.84
CA LYS A 290 6.05 -25.48 18.87
C LYS A 290 6.41 -26.96 18.72
N ARG A 291 6.33 -27.67 19.86
CA ARG A 291 6.17 -29.13 20.08
C ARG A 291 7.37 -30.05 19.82
N SER A 292 8.27 -30.18 20.81
CA SER A 292 8.74 -31.51 21.21
C SER A 292 7.76 -32.06 22.24
N ARG A 293 6.86 -32.95 21.81
CA ARG A 293 6.15 -33.83 22.75
C ARG A 293 7.09 -35.00 23.01
N GLY A 294 7.39 -35.20 24.29
CA GLY A 294 8.34 -36.19 24.77
C GLY A 294 8.04 -37.61 24.29
N LYS A 295 9.11 -38.34 24.01
CA LYS A 295 9.10 -39.79 24.04
C LYS A 295 9.87 -40.14 25.30
N ALA A 296 9.14 -40.63 26.30
CA ALA A 296 9.70 -41.12 27.55
C ALA A 296 10.59 -42.32 27.27
N ASP A 297 11.72 -42.36 27.98
CA ASP A 297 12.53 -43.54 28.21
C ASP A 297 11.65 -44.68 28.75
N ASP A 298 11.85 -45.87 28.20
CA ASP A 298 11.63 -47.11 28.94
C ASP A 298 12.84 -48.00 28.66
N SER A 299 13.75 -47.99 29.64
CA SER A 299 14.91 -48.85 29.75
C SER A 299 14.82 -49.47 31.14
N SER A 300 14.60 -50.77 31.17
CA SER A 300 14.91 -51.63 32.31
C SER A 300 15.20 -53.03 31.78
N ASP A 301 16.49 -53.39 31.90
CA ASP A 301 17.03 -54.74 31.87
C ASP A 301 16.42 -55.59 33.00
N GLU A 302 16.27 -56.91 32.80
CA GLU A 302 16.99 -57.98 33.51
C GLU A 302 16.31 -59.36 33.31
N ASP A 303 17.17 -60.35 33.05
CA ASP A 303 17.03 -61.83 32.98
C ASP A 303 16.21 -62.53 31.86
#